data_AF-A0A0F8XRI2-F1
#
_entry.id   AF-A0A0F8XRI2-F1
#
_cell.length_a   1.000
_cell.length_b   1.000
_cell.length_c   1.000
_cell.angle_alpha   90.00
_cell.angle_beta   90.00
_cell.angle_gamma   90.00
#
_symmetry.space_group_name_H-M   'P 1'
#
loop_
_entity.id
_entity.type
_entity.pdbx_description
1 polymer ?
#
loop_
_entity_poly.entity_id
_entity_poly.type
_entity_poly.pdbx_seq_one_letter_code
_entity_poly.pdbx_strand_id
1 'polypeptide(L)'
;MNVSLKYHEILEENLIVELEWLKEEFEILFQFKLEKYTKLDVDTANRILDYFLENKDEYNNIMLLNLLDKVKEDIEKMDPDLF
;
A
#
# COMPACT_ATOMS: atom_id res chain seq x y z
N MET A 1 14.90 18.48 -24.17
CA MET A 1 13.48 18.29 -23.81
C MET A 1 13.42 17.18 -22.78
N ASN A 2 13.09 17.51 -21.53
CA ASN A 2 13.19 16.67 -20.33
C ASN A 2 12.03 15.67 -20.20
N VAL A 3 11.74 14.95 -21.28
CA VAL A 3 10.59 14.03 -21.35
C VAL A 3 10.71 12.91 -20.32
N SER A 4 11.95 12.47 -20.04
CA SER A 4 12.23 11.46 -19.02
C SER A 4 11.89 11.93 -17.59
N LEU A 5 12.25 13.16 -17.22
CA LEU A 5 11.97 13.68 -15.87
C LEU A 5 10.45 13.83 -15.63
N LYS A 6 9.72 14.39 -16.60
CA LYS A 6 8.26 14.48 -16.53
C LYS A 6 7.57 13.12 -16.44
N TYR A 7 8.11 12.10 -17.11
CA TYR A 7 7.58 10.74 -17.02
C TYR A 7 7.75 10.14 -15.62
N HIS A 8 8.90 10.36 -14.98
CA HIS A 8 9.13 9.88 -13.61
C HIS A 8 8.27 10.63 -12.59
N GLU A 9 8.13 11.95 -12.74
CA GLU A 9 7.24 12.78 -11.90
C GLU A 9 5.78 12.29 -11.97
N ILE A 10 5.25 12.05 -13.19
CA ILE A 10 3.88 11.55 -13.37
C ILE A 10 3.71 10.15 -12.77
N LEU A 11 4.71 9.27 -12.92
CA LEU A 11 4.67 7.94 -12.31
C LEU A 11 4.66 8.00 -10.77
N GLU A 12 5.46 8.90 -10.19
CA GLU A 12 5.51 9.09 -8.74
C GLU A 12 4.21 9.67 -8.19
N GLU A 13 3.61 10.65 -8.87
CA GLU A 13 2.30 11.20 -8.49
C GLU A 13 1.18 10.15 -8.56
N ASN A 14 1.11 9.38 -9.64
CA ASN A 14 0.12 8.32 -9.79
C ASN A 14 0.26 7.25 -8.69
N LEU A 15 1.49 6.91 -8.34
CA LEU A 15 1.76 5.96 -7.27
C LEU A 15 1.31 6.48 -5.90
N ILE A 16 1.59 7.75 -5.59
CA ILE A 16 1.17 8.34 -4.32
C ILE A 16 -0.35 8.21 -4.19
N VAL A 17 -1.09 8.47 -5.26
CA VAL A 17 -2.54 8.30 -5.30
C VAL A 17 -2.94 6.84 -5.07
N GLU A 18 -2.29 5.88 -5.73
CA GLU A 18 -2.58 4.45 -5.53
C GLU A 18 -2.29 3.98 -4.10
N LEU A 19 -1.25 4.51 -3.47
CA LEU A 19 -0.90 4.19 -2.08
C LEU A 19 -1.84 4.84 -1.06
N GLU A 20 -2.32 6.06 -1.33
CA GLU A 20 -3.37 6.68 -0.54
C GLU A 20 -4.67 5.89 -0.64
N TRP A 21 -5.05 5.45 -1.85
CA TRP A 21 -6.20 4.58 -2.05
C TRP A 21 -6.07 3.25 -1.30
N LEU A 22 -4.88 2.65 -1.28
CA LEU A 22 -4.63 1.43 -0.50
C LEU A 22 -4.87 1.66 1.00
N LYS A 23 -4.42 2.79 1.55
CA LYS A 23 -4.69 3.14 2.95
C LYS A 23 -6.19 3.29 3.22
N GLU A 24 -6.90 4.01 2.35
CA GLU A 24 -8.35 4.19 2.46
C GLU A 24 -9.11 2.86 2.37
N GLU A 25 -8.71 1.94 1.48
CA GLU A 25 -9.30 0.61 1.41
C GLU A 25 -9.11 -0.17 2.71
N PHE A 26 -7.93 -0.13 3.31
CA PHE A 26 -7.67 -0.75 4.61
C PHE A 26 -8.55 -0.16 5.71
N GLU A 27 -8.69 1.16 5.77
CA GLU A 27 -9.58 1.82 6.73
C GLU A 27 -11.03 1.36 6.54
N ILE A 28 -11.54 1.34 5.31
CA ILE A 28 -12.91 0.91 5.01
C ILE A 28 -13.13 -0.57 5.39
N LEU A 29 -12.17 -1.44 5.10
CA LEU A 29 -12.30 -2.88 5.28
C LEU A 29 -12.15 -3.32 6.74
N PHE A 30 -11.30 -2.65 7.51
CA PHE A 30 -10.86 -3.12 8.83
C PHE A 30 -11.23 -2.18 9.99
N GLN A 31 -11.18 -0.85 9.81
CA GLN A 31 -11.34 0.13 10.90
C GLN A 31 -12.71 0.08 11.60
N PHE A 32 -13.75 -0.33 10.89
CA PHE A 32 -15.11 -0.43 11.44
C PHE A 32 -15.44 -1.80 12.05
N LYS A 33 -14.47 -2.73 12.10
CA LYS A 33 -14.66 -4.01 12.76
C LYS A 33 -14.62 -3.82 14.27
N LEU A 34 -15.80 -3.90 14.89
CA LEU A 34 -15.98 -3.81 16.35
C LEU A 34 -15.50 -5.07 17.09
N GLU A 35 -15.25 -6.16 16.37
CA GLU A 35 -14.75 -7.42 16.91
C GLU A 35 -13.25 -7.58 16.61
N LYS A 36 -12.55 -8.42 17.39
CA LYS A 36 -11.17 -8.80 17.09
C LYS A 36 -11.06 -9.33 15.67
N TYR A 37 -9.99 -8.96 14.97
CA TYR A 37 -9.69 -9.48 13.64
C TYR A 37 -9.70 -11.00 13.63
N THR A 38 -10.45 -11.54 12.68
CA THR A 38 -10.46 -12.97 12.42
C THR A 38 -9.21 -13.35 11.63
N LYS A 39 -8.86 -14.63 11.62
CA LYS A 39 -7.79 -15.13 10.76
C LYS A 39 -8.02 -14.78 9.28
N LEU A 40 -9.28 -14.77 8.84
CA LEU A 40 -9.64 -14.38 7.47
C LEU A 40 -9.34 -12.92 7.18
N ASP A 41 -9.43 -12.04 8.18
CA ASP A 41 -9.12 -10.62 8.04
C ASP A 41 -7.62 -10.42 7.85
N VAL A 42 -6.82 -11.09 8.68
CA VAL A 42 -5.36 -11.12 8.56
C VAL A 42 -4.92 -11.71 7.21
N ASP A 43 -5.51 -12.84 6.79
CA ASP A 43 -5.22 -13.46 5.51
C ASP A 43 -5.62 -12.54 4.33
N THR A 44 -6.70 -11.77 4.47
CA THR A 44 -7.16 -10.81 3.44
C THR A 44 -6.24 -9.60 3.37
N ALA A 45 -5.87 -9.02 4.50
CA ALA A 45 -4.91 -7.91 4.59
C ALA A 45 -3.58 -8.27 3.93
N ASN A 46 -3.02 -9.44 4.28
CA ASN A 46 -1.77 -9.91 3.69
C ASN A 46 -1.89 -10.14 2.19
N ARG A 47 -2.99 -10.72 1.69
CA ARG A 47 -3.20 -10.91 0.24
C ARG A 47 -3.31 -9.60 -0.54
N ILE A 48 -3.91 -8.57 0.05
CA ILE A 48 -3.97 -7.24 -0.57
C ILE A 48 -2.56 -6.66 -0.67
N LEU A 49 -1.78 -6.71 0.41
CA LEU A 49 -0.39 -6.25 0.40
C LEU A 49 0.49 -7.03 -0.58
N ASP A 50 0.40 -8.36 -0.58
CA ASP A 50 1.14 -9.23 -1.49
C ASP A 50 0.80 -8.92 -2.96
N TYR A 51 -0.49 -8.73 -3.28
CA TYR A 51 -0.90 -8.31 -4.62
C TYR A 51 -0.29 -6.97 -5.04
N PHE A 52 -0.27 -5.99 -4.14
CA PHE A 52 0.36 -4.70 -4.40
C PHE A 52 1.88 -4.79 -4.55
N LEU A 53 2.54 -5.75 -3.90
CA LEU A 53 3.98 -5.98 -4.03
C LEU A 53 4.33 -6.74 -5.32
N GLU A 54 3.57 -7.79 -5.66
CA GLU A 54 3.79 -8.64 -6.84
C GLU A 54 3.56 -7.89 -8.16
N ASN A 55 2.59 -6.97 -8.21
CA ASN A 55 2.37 -6.15 -9.40
C ASN A 55 3.39 -5.02 -9.59
N LYS A 56 4.38 -4.88 -8.69
CA LYS A 56 5.37 -3.79 -8.71
C LYS A 56 6.77 -4.20 -9.16
N ASP A 57 7.04 -5.49 -9.36
CA ASP A 57 8.30 -5.96 -9.97
C ASP A 57 8.52 -5.41 -11.40
N GLU A 58 7.48 -4.88 -12.06
CA GLU A 58 7.61 -4.18 -13.35
C GLU A 58 8.26 -2.79 -13.22
N TYR A 59 8.23 -2.17 -12.03
CA TYR A 59 8.80 -0.85 -11.77
C TYR A 59 9.98 -0.98 -10.83
N ASN A 60 11.16 -1.17 -11.41
CA ASN A 60 12.47 -1.28 -10.75
C ASN A 60 12.92 0.05 -10.09
N ASN A 61 12.06 0.65 -9.28
CA ASN A 61 12.17 1.99 -8.73
C ASN A 61 12.30 1.89 -7.20
N ILE A 62 13.51 2.12 -6.71
CA ILE A 62 13.88 2.02 -5.29
C ILE A 62 13.05 3.00 -4.43
N MET A 63 12.66 4.14 -4.99
CA MET A 63 11.82 5.13 -4.30
C MET A 63 10.41 4.59 -4.00
N LEU A 64 9.94 3.72 -4.89
CA LEU A 64 8.65 3.03 -4.85
C LEU A 64 8.58 2.00 -3.73
N LEU A 65 9.64 1.20 -3.57
CA LEU A 65 9.80 0.25 -2.47
C LEU A 65 9.83 0.97 -1.11
N ASN A 66 10.59 2.07 -1.00
CA ASN A 66 10.65 2.85 0.23
C ASN A 66 9.29 3.48 0.62
N LEU A 67 8.50 3.91 -0.35
CA LEU A 67 7.15 4.44 -0.12
C LEU A 67 6.19 3.36 0.36
N LEU A 68 6.24 2.16 -0.22
CA LEU A 68 5.48 0.99 0.22
C LEU A 68 5.83 0.56 1.63
N ASP A 69 7.11 0.43 1.93
CA ASP A 69 7.57 0.04 3.26
C ASP A 69 7.04 1.03 4.31
N LYS A 70 7.05 2.33 3.98
CA LYS A 70 6.47 3.35 4.83
C LYS A 70 4.95 3.22 4.98
N VAL A 71 4.21 2.93 3.90
CA VAL A 71 2.76 2.71 3.97
C VAL A 71 2.44 1.47 4.80
N LYS A 72 3.20 0.38 4.63
CA LYS A 72 3.07 -0.83 5.44
C LYS A 72 3.30 -0.54 6.91
N GLU A 73 4.39 0.17 7.25
CA GLU A 73 4.64 0.60 8.63
C GLU A 73 3.52 1.47 9.20
N ASP A 74 2.96 2.38 8.41
CA ASP A 74 1.85 3.24 8.85
C ASP A 74 0.59 2.42 9.14
N ILE A 75 0.28 1.44 8.29
CA ILE A 75 -0.86 0.52 8.47
C ILE A 75 -0.64 -0.37 9.71
N GLU A 76 0.56 -0.95 9.89
CA GLU A 76 0.92 -1.74 11.08
C GLU A 76 0.83 -0.90 12.37
N LYS A 77 1.16 0.40 12.31
CA LYS A 77 1.01 1.32 13.46
C LYS A 77 -0.44 1.68 13.74
N MET A 78 -1.27 1.83 12.70
CA MET A 78 -2.70 2.14 12.83
C MET A 78 -3.48 0.95 13.38
N ASP A 79 -3.11 -0.27 12.98
CA ASP A 79 -3.80 -1.49 13.36
C ASP A 79 -2.82 -2.62 13.76
N PRO A 80 -2.20 -2.53 14.96
CA PRO A 80 -1.18 -3.49 15.39
C PRO A 80 -1.71 -4.91 15.56
N ASP A 81 -3.01 -5.07 15.80
CA ASP A 81 -3.66 -6.36 16.01
C ASP A 81 -4.00 -7.07 14.68
N LEU A 82 -3.80 -6.40 13.53
CA LEU A 82 -4.07 -6.93 12.19
C LEU A 82 -2.87 -7.70 11.61
N PHE A 83 -1.68 -7.58 12.21
CA PHE A 83 -0.41 -8.13 11.69
C PHE A 83 0.36 -8.95 12.73
#